data_AF-B9MMI0-F1
#
_entry.id   AF-B9MMI0-F1
#
_cell.length_a   1.000
_cell.length_b   1.000
_cell.length_c   1.000
_cell.angle_alpha   90.00
_cell.angle_beta   90.00
_cell.angle_gamma   90.00
#
_symmetry.space_group_name_H-M   'P 1'
#
loop_
_entity.id
_entity.type
_entity.pdbx_description
1 polymer ?
#
loop_
_entity_poly.entity_id
_entity_poly.type
_entity_poly.pdbx_seq_one_letter_code
_entity_poly.pdbx_strand_id
1 'polypeptide(L)'
;MSKIIIYNLNESLNIFGNPTNFDVSSLLAKNINNVSVIYQSDSYVLFTISDCYDTYNIQSIIIVALENNNIKATFTHIIKNEISEIIYFDEEKLNLLGYSVKAISSNLVELKIFQIDLIKNEEKIVYRYTLDYCEENANLINHIPIHVCAINNRYIMVITPNIDHFKNKIALVFDIIGKQQIFIDPYIIDEHYIYELLDMSVVSINGKKNILIKTGQICSFDKRVFFYAKKQYFVNSTETIIIIPCEELIQNLVNGKFKFTKYIVDKAEYCETLDFPIKARIYNPYYANNKSYSIIYYKENFITKKTDIISYNLETKKSSYIGSLSFPLEKIPPIYKEKDKHFIMYIPFYPHAIGGIPSKYFIKHYIESNQLSFIELPISISSNEILNEVEFFNNDTIIETKNFESGQNLIYSVNNDMLIAKIGYGENYLFVVNPKTNDLNAIMVYPRFLKKS
;
A
#
# COMPACT_ATOMS: atom_id res chain seq x y z
N MET A 1 -6.40 -15.65 28.22
CA MET A 1 -6.58 -14.70 27.10
C MET A 1 -5.55 -13.60 27.25
N SER A 2 -4.84 -13.25 26.18
CA SER A 2 -3.80 -12.21 26.18
C SER A 2 -4.43 -10.83 26.00
N LYS A 3 -4.08 -9.88 26.87
CA LYS A 3 -4.47 -8.47 26.75
C LYS A 3 -3.84 -7.88 25.48
N ILE A 4 -4.63 -7.23 24.63
CA ILE A 4 -4.11 -6.45 23.50
C ILE A 4 -3.34 -5.25 24.05
N ILE A 5 -2.09 -5.09 23.62
CA ILE A 5 -1.23 -4.00 24.09
C ILE A 5 -1.40 -2.79 23.18
N ILE A 6 -1.55 -1.59 23.77
CA ILE A 6 -1.58 -0.33 23.04
C ILE A 6 -0.23 0.35 23.21
N TYR A 7 0.43 0.66 22.11
CA TYR A 7 1.70 1.37 22.07
C TYR A 7 1.51 2.74 21.44
N ASN A 8 1.74 3.81 22.21
CA ASN A 8 1.63 5.17 21.70
C ASN A 8 3.02 5.73 21.36
N LEU A 9 3.27 5.99 20.09
CA LEU A 9 4.52 6.55 19.58
C LEU A 9 4.60 8.08 19.61
N ASN A 10 3.52 8.80 19.95
CA ASN A 10 3.50 10.26 19.91
C ASN A 10 4.64 10.88 20.69
N GLU A 11 4.88 10.44 21.93
CA GLU A 11 5.96 10.97 22.76
C GLU A 11 7.34 10.72 22.15
N SER A 12 7.53 9.55 21.54
CA SER A 12 8.79 9.19 20.86
C SER A 12 9.04 10.04 19.61
N LEU A 13 8.00 10.64 19.04
CA LEU A 13 8.06 11.42 17.80
C LEU A 13 8.03 12.93 18.03
N ASN A 14 7.84 13.39 19.27
CA ASN A 14 7.79 14.82 19.63
C ASN A 14 9.06 15.60 19.23
N ILE A 15 10.21 14.92 19.11
CA ILE A 15 11.46 15.55 18.68
C ILE A 15 11.40 16.09 17.24
N PHE A 16 10.43 15.64 16.43
CA PHE A 16 10.24 16.07 15.04
C PHE A 16 9.14 17.12 14.87
N GLY A 17 8.49 17.49 15.96
CA GLY A 17 7.34 18.40 15.99
C GLY A 17 6.26 17.89 16.93
N ASN A 18 5.27 18.76 17.20
CA ASN A 18 4.15 18.38 18.04
C ASN A 18 3.06 17.70 17.21
N PRO A 19 2.45 16.59 17.69
CA PRO A 19 1.27 16.00 17.10
C PRO A 19 0.21 17.06 16.82
N THR A 20 -0.32 17.07 15.60
CA THR A 20 -1.31 18.07 15.20
C THR A 20 -2.39 17.44 14.34
N ASN A 21 -3.58 18.05 14.39
CA ASN A 21 -4.70 17.63 13.56
C ASN A 21 -4.53 18.17 12.13
N PHE A 22 -5.16 17.47 11.19
CA PHE A 22 -5.22 17.89 9.82
C PHE A 22 -6.19 19.07 9.65
N ASP A 23 -5.68 20.22 9.22
CA ASP A 23 -6.47 21.24 8.54
C ASP A 23 -5.98 21.27 7.07
N VAL A 24 -6.88 21.35 6.10
CA VAL A 24 -6.52 21.44 4.68
C VAL A 24 -5.57 22.63 4.43
N SER A 25 -5.70 23.71 5.22
CA SER A 25 -4.77 24.84 5.22
C SER A 25 -3.32 24.46 5.59
N SER A 26 -3.15 23.39 6.35
CA SER A 26 -1.86 22.89 6.87
C SER A 26 -1.07 22.09 5.84
N LEU A 27 -1.71 21.53 4.80
CA LEU A 27 -1.01 20.83 3.70
C LEU A 27 -0.06 21.76 2.94
N LEU A 28 -0.36 23.06 2.92
CA LEU A 28 0.45 24.07 2.23
C LEU A 28 1.49 24.73 3.16
N ALA A 29 1.47 24.38 4.45
CA ALA A 29 2.33 25.00 5.44
C ALA A 29 3.68 24.27 5.53
N LYS A 30 4.78 25.01 5.31
CA LYS A 30 6.17 24.51 5.33
C LYS A 30 6.62 23.94 6.69
N ASN A 31 5.79 24.05 7.73
CA ASN A 31 6.07 23.61 9.08
C ASN A 31 5.37 22.29 9.46
N ILE A 32 4.86 21.51 8.50
CA ILE A 32 4.23 20.21 8.78
C ILE A 32 5.07 19.06 8.19
N ASN A 33 5.26 18.02 8.99
CA ASN A 33 5.77 16.73 8.56
C ASN A 33 4.65 15.68 8.55
N ASN A 34 4.72 14.75 7.60
CA ASN A 34 3.86 13.57 7.49
C ASN A 34 4.59 12.34 8.06
N VAL A 35 3.88 11.49 8.79
CA VAL A 35 4.40 10.22 9.31
C VAL A 35 3.69 9.06 8.60
N SER A 36 4.47 8.20 7.95
CA SER A 36 3.94 7.06 7.17
C SER A 36 4.59 5.76 7.59
N VAL A 37 3.79 4.70 7.75
CA VAL A 37 4.30 3.33 7.86
C VAL A 37 4.69 2.86 6.47
N ILE A 38 5.91 2.36 6.30
CA ILE A 38 6.41 1.87 5.01
C ILE A 38 6.71 0.37 5.01
N TYR A 39 6.82 -0.24 6.20
CA TYR A 39 7.14 -1.66 6.33
C TYR A 39 6.70 -2.21 7.69
N GLN A 40 6.25 -3.46 7.71
CA GLN A 40 5.94 -4.22 8.91
C GLN A 40 6.30 -5.69 8.72
N SER A 41 6.92 -6.29 9.74
CA SER A 41 7.19 -7.72 9.88
C SER A 41 6.96 -8.19 11.31
N ASP A 42 7.29 -9.45 11.59
CA ASP A 42 7.37 -10.01 12.95
C ASP A 42 8.38 -9.29 13.85
N SER A 43 9.42 -8.70 13.26
CA SER A 43 10.58 -8.18 13.99
C SER A 43 10.67 -6.66 13.97
N TYR A 44 10.07 -5.99 12.97
CA TYR A 44 10.22 -4.56 12.80
C TYR A 44 8.97 -3.88 12.24
N VAL A 45 8.71 -2.66 12.69
CA VAL A 45 7.83 -1.69 12.01
C VAL A 45 8.67 -0.47 11.66
N LEU A 46 8.63 -0.04 10.39
CA LEU A 46 9.36 1.14 9.93
C LEU A 46 8.40 2.25 9.56
N PHE A 47 8.73 3.44 10.05
CA PHE A 47 8.07 4.69 9.71
C PHE A 47 9.04 5.62 9.01
N THR A 48 8.52 6.44 8.11
CA THR A 48 9.22 7.61 7.57
C THR A 48 8.55 8.88 8.06
N ILE A 49 9.37 9.89 8.33
CA ILE A 49 8.93 11.26 8.56
C ILE A 49 9.38 12.04 7.34
N SER A 50 8.43 12.58 6.59
CA SER A 50 8.67 13.35 5.36
C SER A 50 8.11 14.76 5.50
N ASP A 51 8.65 15.71 4.74
CA ASP A 51 7.99 17.00 4.58
C ASP A 51 6.69 16.85 3.79
N CYS A 52 5.68 17.67 4.10
CA CYS A 52 4.43 17.71 3.32
C CYS A 52 4.55 18.56 2.03
N TYR A 53 5.76 18.94 1.62
CA TYR A 53 6.00 19.88 0.53
C TYR A 53 6.32 19.17 -0.78
N ASP A 54 6.36 19.93 -1.88
CA ASP A 54 6.46 19.44 -3.27
C ASP A 54 7.57 18.40 -3.55
N THR A 55 8.61 18.32 -2.71
CA THR A 55 9.74 17.40 -2.87
C THR A 55 9.57 16.04 -2.16
N TYR A 56 8.64 15.90 -1.21
CA TYR A 56 8.41 14.70 -0.36
C TYR A 56 9.71 13.98 0.05
N ASN A 57 10.67 14.72 0.61
CA ASN A 57 11.92 14.13 1.04
C ASN A 57 11.77 13.55 2.45
N ILE A 58 12.34 12.36 2.65
CA ILE A 58 12.39 11.72 3.96
C ILE A 58 13.41 12.47 4.82
N GLN A 59 12.94 13.00 5.94
CA GLN A 59 13.74 13.68 6.95
C GLN A 59 14.31 12.69 7.95
N SER A 60 13.54 11.66 8.32
CA SER A 60 13.96 10.65 9.30
C SER A 60 13.25 9.32 9.10
N ILE A 61 13.88 8.27 9.60
CA ILE A 61 13.35 6.90 9.64
C ILE A 61 13.27 6.48 11.10
N ILE A 62 12.11 5.95 11.49
CA ILE A 62 11.86 5.43 12.84
C ILE A 62 11.64 3.94 12.73
N ILE A 63 12.33 3.19 13.57
CA ILE A 63 12.34 1.74 13.55
C ILE A 63 11.90 1.27 14.92
N VAL A 64 10.77 0.58 14.95
CA VAL A 64 10.28 -0.09 16.15
C VAL A 64 10.64 -1.56 16.05
N ALA A 65 11.60 -1.99 16.87
CA ALA A 65 11.98 -3.39 16.97
C ALA A 65 11.00 -4.15 17.86
N LEU A 66 10.56 -5.31 17.39
CA LEU A 66 9.61 -6.19 18.04
C LEU A 66 10.31 -7.48 18.49
N GLU A 67 9.96 -7.97 19.68
CA GLU A 67 10.33 -9.29 20.18
C GLU A 67 9.09 -9.97 20.73
N ASN A 68 8.73 -11.14 20.17
CA ASN A 68 7.46 -11.81 20.46
C ASN A 68 6.24 -10.87 20.33
N ASN A 69 6.25 -10.02 19.29
CA ASN A 69 5.22 -9.02 18.99
C ASN A 69 5.06 -7.91 20.05
N ASN A 70 6.01 -7.78 20.98
CA ASN A 70 6.10 -6.65 21.91
C ASN A 70 7.21 -5.69 21.47
N ILE A 71 7.03 -4.39 21.68
CA ILE A 71 8.10 -3.42 21.40
C ILE A 71 9.28 -3.66 22.35
N LYS A 72 10.44 -3.93 21.77
CA LYS A 72 11.72 -4.06 22.47
C LYS A 72 12.47 -2.74 22.54
N ALA A 73 12.52 -2.03 21.41
CA ALA A 73 13.28 -0.79 21.27
C ALA A 73 12.75 0.05 20.12
N THR A 74 12.99 1.35 20.19
CA THR A 74 12.74 2.30 19.11
C THR A 74 14.05 2.99 18.76
N PHE A 75 14.37 3.03 17.47
CA PHE A 75 15.57 3.69 16.95
C PHE A 75 15.18 4.73 15.92
N THR A 76 16.02 5.75 15.81
CA THR A 76 15.80 6.89 14.93
C THR A 76 17.06 7.11 14.09
N HIS A 77 16.87 7.20 12.78
CA HIS A 77 17.91 7.59 11.84
C HIS A 77 17.52 8.91 11.18
N ILE A 78 18.34 9.95 11.38
CA ILE A 78 18.16 11.25 10.70
C ILE A 78 18.84 11.16 9.34
N ILE A 79 18.07 11.42 8.30
CA ILE A 79 18.54 11.30 6.93
C ILE A 79 19.50 12.45 6.59
N LYS A 80 20.66 12.13 6.04
CA LYS A 80 21.73 13.09 5.68
C LYS A 80 21.70 13.50 4.22
N ASN A 81 21.20 12.62 3.34
CA ASN A 81 21.07 12.86 1.91
C ASN A 81 19.61 13.12 1.52
N GLU A 82 19.39 13.78 0.39
CA GLU A 82 18.03 13.88 -0.15
C GLU A 82 17.58 12.53 -0.71
N ILE A 83 16.68 11.88 0.03
CA ILE A 83 16.08 10.58 -0.29
C ILE A 83 14.57 10.78 -0.34
N SER A 84 13.97 10.46 -1.49
CA SER A 84 12.55 10.64 -1.74
C SER A 84 11.74 9.47 -1.17
N GLU A 85 12.20 8.23 -1.35
CA GLU A 85 11.48 7.04 -0.89
C GLU A 85 12.43 5.90 -0.53
N ILE A 86 12.00 5.06 0.43
CA ILE A 86 12.64 3.78 0.77
C ILE A 86 11.98 2.65 -0.01
N ILE A 87 12.77 1.89 -0.74
CA ILE A 87 12.30 0.83 -1.65
C ILE A 87 12.66 -0.57 -1.19
N TYR A 88 13.54 -0.71 -0.19
CA TYR A 88 13.96 -2.01 0.34
C TYR A 88 14.40 -1.93 1.79
N PHE A 89 14.11 -2.98 2.57
CA PHE A 89 14.67 -3.21 3.89
C PHE A 89 15.25 -4.63 4.00
N ASP A 90 16.53 -4.71 4.37
CA ASP A 90 17.26 -5.90 4.77
C ASP A 90 17.23 -6.00 6.30
N GLU A 91 16.31 -6.80 6.84
CA GLU A 91 16.12 -6.90 8.30
C GLU A 91 17.35 -7.49 8.99
N GLU A 92 17.99 -8.49 8.39
CA GLU A 92 19.13 -9.19 8.99
C GLU A 92 20.33 -8.27 9.19
N LYS A 93 20.56 -7.38 8.21
CA LYS A 93 21.69 -6.45 8.24
C LYS A 93 21.32 -5.05 8.68
N LEU A 94 20.04 -4.80 8.95
CA LEU A 94 19.47 -3.47 9.18
C LEU A 94 19.96 -2.44 8.14
N ASN A 95 19.87 -2.83 6.86
CA ASN A 95 20.23 -1.98 5.73
C ASN A 95 18.99 -1.62 4.93
N LEU A 96 18.89 -0.37 4.51
CA LEU A 96 17.83 0.11 3.63
C LEU A 96 18.38 0.46 2.25
N LEU A 97 17.53 0.36 1.23
CA LEU A 97 17.74 1.06 -0.03
C LEU A 97 16.70 2.16 -0.16
N GLY A 98 17.16 3.37 -0.44
CA GLY A 98 16.32 4.49 -0.83
C GLY A 98 16.76 5.06 -2.17
N TYR A 99 15.92 5.87 -2.79
CA TYR A 99 16.29 6.58 -4.01
C TYR A 99 15.93 8.06 -3.95
N SER A 100 16.57 8.83 -4.82
CA SER A 100 16.08 10.16 -5.21
C SER A 100 16.24 10.38 -6.71
N VAL A 101 15.35 11.21 -7.25
CA VAL A 101 15.34 11.62 -8.65
C VAL A 101 15.43 13.14 -8.68
N LYS A 102 16.42 13.67 -9.39
CA LYS A 102 16.67 15.12 -9.46
C LYS A 102 16.96 15.52 -10.89
N ALA A 103 16.43 16.65 -11.35
CA ALA A 103 16.94 17.28 -12.55
C ALA A 103 18.36 17.80 -12.29
N ILE A 104 19.29 17.50 -13.19
CA ILE A 104 20.67 18.02 -13.13
C ILE A 104 20.97 19.04 -14.24
N SER A 105 20.13 19.08 -15.27
CA SER A 105 20.06 20.14 -16.29
C SER A 105 18.63 20.21 -16.84
N SER A 106 18.36 21.10 -17.79
CA SER A 106 17.05 21.19 -18.46
C SER A 106 16.63 19.89 -19.15
N ASN A 107 17.60 19.09 -19.60
CA ASN A 107 17.36 17.91 -20.42
C ASN A 107 17.83 16.60 -19.79
N LEU A 108 18.33 16.60 -18.55
CA LEU A 108 18.84 15.40 -17.88
C LEU A 108 18.33 15.31 -16.46
N VAL A 109 17.92 14.10 -16.13
CA VAL A 109 17.52 13.67 -14.80
C VAL A 109 18.52 12.64 -14.29
N GLU A 110 18.88 12.74 -13.02
CA GLU A 110 19.71 11.77 -12.32
C GLU A 110 18.88 11.03 -11.26
N LEU A 111 18.85 9.70 -11.37
CA LEU A 111 18.37 8.78 -10.35
C LEU A 111 19.57 8.27 -9.53
N LYS A 112 19.50 8.43 -8.21
CA LYS A 112 20.50 7.93 -7.26
C LYS A 112 19.89 6.86 -6.38
N ILE A 113 20.62 5.77 -6.19
CA ILE A 113 20.27 4.74 -5.19
C ILE A 113 21.24 4.88 -4.01
N PHE A 114 20.67 4.99 -2.82
CA PHE A 114 21.37 5.07 -1.55
C PHE A 114 21.22 3.76 -0.79
N GLN A 115 22.32 3.29 -0.22
CA GLN A 115 22.30 2.33 0.87
C GLN A 115 22.40 3.09 2.18
N ILE A 116 21.52 2.77 3.13
CA ILE A 116 21.50 3.33 4.48
C ILE A 116 21.80 2.19 5.45
N ASP A 117 22.97 2.22 6.08
CA ASP A 117 23.37 1.27 7.12
C ASP A 117 22.97 1.88 8.47
N LEU A 118 21.91 1.33 9.07
CA LEU A 118 21.31 1.86 10.29
C LEU A 118 22.18 1.58 11.52
N ILE A 119 23.00 0.53 11.48
CA ILE A 119 23.91 0.16 12.58
C ILE A 119 25.09 1.14 12.60
N LYS A 120 25.65 1.44 11.43
CA LYS A 120 26.78 2.37 11.30
C LYS A 120 26.36 3.83 11.22
N ASN A 121 25.07 4.11 11.05
CA ASN A 121 24.54 5.45 10.79
C ASN A 121 25.23 6.10 9.57
N GLU A 122 25.36 5.31 8.50
CA GLU A 122 26.05 5.69 7.26
C GLU A 122 25.10 5.65 6.07
N GLU A 123 25.25 6.62 5.17
CA GLU A 123 24.51 6.68 3.92
C GLU A 123 25.49 6.76 2.77
N LYS A 124 25.33 5.90 1.77
CA LYS A 124 26.23 5.82 0.62
C LYS A 124 25.45 5.69 -0.67
N ILE A 125 25.84 6.47 -1.68
CA ILE A 125 25.37 6.25 -3.04
C ILE A 125 25.99 4.96 -3.58
N VAL A 126 25.16 3.99 -3.92
CA VAL A 126 25.58 2.70 -4.48
C VAL A 126 25.35 2.59 -5.98
N TYR A 127 24.46 3.42 -6.54
CA TYR A 127 24.21 3.48 -7.97
C TYR A 127 23.79 4.87 -8.44
N ARG A 128 24.11 5.22 -9.69
CA ARG A 128 23.68 6.44 -10.38
C ARG A 128 23.25 6.08 -11.79
N TYR A 129 22.17 6.68 -12.25
CA TYR A 129 21.69 6.55 -13.61
C TYR A 129 21.16 7.90 -14.11
N THR A 130 21.45 8.23 -15.36
CA THR A 130 20.97 9.45 -15.98
C THR A 130 20.01 9.12 -17.10
N LEU A 131 18.94 9.90 -17.21
CA LEU A 131 17.92 9.77 -18.24
C LEU A 131 17.70 11.11 -18.94
N ASP A 132 17.52 11.06 -20.26
CA ASP A 132 17.13 12.22 -21.05
C ASP A 132 15.68 12.63 -20.76
N TYR A 133 15.46 13.93 -20.61
CA TYR A 133 14.19 14.57 -20.32
C TYR A 133 13.95 15.75 -21.27
N CYS A 134 12.69 16.04 -21.56
CA CYS A 134 12.19 17.09 -22.44
C CYS A 134 11.49 18.15 -21.61
N GLU A 135 12.25 19.00 -20.91
CA GLU A 135 11.70 20.25 -20.37
C GLU A 135 12.61 21.44 -20.63
N GLU A 136 12.00 22.62 -20.76
CA GLU A 136 12.70 23.87 -21.04
C GLU A 136 13.21 24.57 -19.77
N ASN A 137 12.76 24.16 -18.58
CA ASN A 137 13.13 24.82 -17.32
C ASN A 137 13.30 23.85 -16.14
N ALA A 138 14.57 23.53 -15.83
CA ALA A 138 14.94 22.66 -14.70
C ALA A 138 14.44 23.14 -13.33
N ASN A 139 14.16 24.43 -13.16
CA ASN A 139 13.70 25.01 -11.90
C ASN A 139 12.20 24.80 -11.61
N LEU A 140 11.44 24.25 -12.57
CA LEU A 140 10.01 23.93 -12.40
C LEU A 140 9.76 22.47 -12.04
N ILE A 141 10.80 21.64 -12.07
CA ILE A 141 10.68 20.20 -11.84
C ILE A 141 10.78 19.93 -10.34
N ASN A 142 9.67 20.11 -9.62
CA ASN A 142 9.61 19.77 -8.20
C ASN A 142 9.50 18.24 -7.97
N HIS A 143 8.98 17.49 -8.96
CA HIS A 143 8.82 16.04 -8.88
C HIS A 143 8.95 15.41 -10.27
N ILE A 144 9.86 14.44 -10.41
CA ILE A 144 10.05 13.68 -11.67
C ILE A 144 9.43 12.31 -11.47
N PRO A 145 8.30 12.00 -12.11
CA PRO A 145 7.64 10.73 -11.92
C PRO A 145 8.46 9.63 -12.59
N ILE A 146 9.08 8.77 -11.77
CA ILE A 146 9.72 7.52 -12.21
C ILE A 146 9.29 6.45 -11.21
N HIS A 147 8.87 5.30 -11.72
CA HIS A 147 8.52 4.17 -10.87
C HIS A 147 9.78 3.36 -10.57
N VAL A 148 10.12 3.25 -9.29
CA VAL A 148 11.32 2.55 -8.82
C VAL A 148 10.90 1.48 -7.82
N CYS A 149 11.38 0.25 -8.02
CA CYS A 149 11.02 -0.88 -7.16
C CYS A 149 12.24 -1.78 -6.97
N ALA A 150 12.58 -2.10 -5.72
CA ALA A 150 13.65 -3.06 -5.44
C ALA A 150 13.13 -4.49 -5.55
N ILE A 151 13.74 -5.28 -6.45
CA ILE A 151 13.48 -6.72 -6.54
C ILE A 151 14.15 -7.41 -5.34
N ASN A 152 15.39 -7.02 -5.06
CA ASN A 152 16.15 -7.37 -3.86
C ASN A 152 17.22 -6.27 -3.58
N ASN A 153 18.17 -6.54 -2.68
CA ASN A 153 19.25 -5.60 -2.34
C ASN A 153 20.29 -5.38 -3.47
N ARG A 154 20.20 -6.10 -4.59
CA ARG A 154 21.10 -6.01 -5.76
C ARG A 154 20.41 -5.48 -7.01
N TYR A 155 19.19 -5.93 -7.27
CA TYR A 155 18.44 -5.65 -8.49
C TYR A 155 17.31 -4.66 -8.24
N ILE A 156 17.28 -3.57 -9.00
CA ILE A 156 16.24 -2.52 -8.91
C ILE A 156 15.60 -2.35 -10.28
N MET A 157 14.27 -2.46 -10.34
CA MET A 157 13.48 -2.17 -11.53
C MET A 157 13.16 -0.68 -11.59
N VAL A 158 13.30 -0.11 -12.79
CA VAL A 158 12.97 1.28 -13.09
C VAL A 158 12.14 1.35 -14.36
N ILE A 159 11.00 2.03 -14.28
CA ILE A 159 10.07 2.23 -15.37
C ILE A 159 9.68 3.72 -15.42
N THR A 160 9.84 4.35 -16.58
CA THR A 160 9.31 5.70 -16.81
C THR A 160 7.82 5.63 -17.13
N PRO A 161 7.01 6.58 -16.64
CA PRO A 161 5.61 6.68 -17.02
C PRO A 161 5.45 7.10 -18.49
N ASN A 162 4.27 6.85 -19.03
CA ASN A 162 3.87 7.26 -20.37
C ASN A 162 3.52 8.76 -20.43
N ILE A 163 4.50 9.63 -20.17
CA ILE A 163 4.36 11.08 -20.28
C ILE A 163 5.29 11.64 -21.36
N ASP A 164 4.84 12.69 -22.05
CA ASP A 164 5.54 13.30 -23.18
C ASP A 164 6.88 13.95 -22.79
N HIS A 165 7.09 14.18 -21.49
CA HIS A 165 8.31 14.77 -20.97
C HIS A 165 9.54 13.84 -21.05
N PHE A 166 9.39 12.54 -21.27
CA PHE A 166 10.55 11.64 -21.44
C PHE A 166 10.86 11.42 -22.92
N LYS A 167 12.04 11.85 -23.37
CA LYS A 167 12.52 11.61 -24.76
C LYS A 167 12.58 10.13 -25.10
N ASN A 168 13.11 9.35 -24.16
CA ASN A 168 13.23 7.91 -24.26
C ASN A 168 12.54 7.29 -23.05
N LYS A 169 11.46 6.54 -23.29
CA LYS A 169 10.82 5.74 -22.25
C LYS A 169 11.68 4.50 -21.98
N ILE A 170 11.87 4.15 -20.72
CA ILE A 170 12.72 3.02 -20.32
C ILE A 170 11.98 2.06 -19.40
N ALA A 171 12.23 0.77 -19.61
CA ALA A 171 11.91 -0.30 -18.68
C ALA A 171 13.20 -1.09 -18.54
N LEU A 172 13.81 -1.09 -17.36
CA LEU A 172 15.09 -1.74 -17.14
C LEU A 172 15.24 -2.22 -15.70
N VAL A 173 16.24 -3.07 -15.50
CA VAL A 173 16.71 -3.47 -14.18
C VAL A 173 18.18 -3.13 -14.03
N PHE A 174 18.51 -2.40 -12.96
CA PHE A 174 19.89 -2.19 -12.54
C PHE A 174 20.37 -3.39 -11.74
N ASP A 175 21.56 -3.87 -12.06
CA ASP A 175 22.36 -4.68 -11.15
C ASP A 175 23.38 -3.74 -10.49
N ILE A 176 23.11 -3.36 -9.24
CA ILE A 176 23.93 -2.40 -8.50
C ILE A 176 25.36 -2.92 -8.29
N ILE A 177 25.49 -4.23 -8.02
CA ILE A 177 26.79 -4.87 -7.74
C ILE A 177 27.58 -5.06 -9.03
N GLY A 178 26.93 -5.61 -10.06
CA GLY A 178 27.53 -5.81 -11.38
C GLY A 178 27.72 -4.52 -12.19
N LYS A 179 27.13 -3.41 -11.73
CA LYS A 179 27.10 -2.10 -12.41
C LYS A 179 26.59 -2.17 -13.86
N GLN A 180 25.61 -3.02 -14.11
CA GLN A 180 25.03 -3.24 -15.44
C GLN A 180 23.57 -2.79 -15.50
N GLN A 181 23.12 -2.47 -16.71
CA GLN A 181 21.74 -2.11 -17.02
C GLN A 181 21.18 -3.21 -17.91
N ILE A 182 20.07 -3.81 -17.50
CA ILE A 182 19.38 -4.86 -18.24
C ILE A 182 18.10 -4.26 -18.78
N PHE A 183 18.09 -3.93 -20.06
CA PHE A 183 16.90 -3.43 -20.74
C PHE A 183 15.85 -4.54 -20.85
N ILE A 184 14.61 -4.19 -20.56
CA ILE A 184 13.47 -5.08 -20.62
C ILE A 184 12.58 -4.62 -21.78
N ASP A 185 12.15 -5.58 -22.59
CA ASP A 185 11.11 -5.34 -23.59
C ASP A 185 9.83 -4.82 -22.89
N PRO A 186 9.42 -3.57 -23.15
CA PRO A 186 8.29 -2.95 -22.46
C PRO A 186 6.93 -3.49 -22.91
N TYR A 187 6.89 -4.31 -23.95
CA TYR A 187 5.65 -4.84 -24.52
C TYR A 187 4.88 -5.73 -23.54
N ILE A 188 3.56 -5.49 -23.44
CA ILE A 188 2.63 -6.31 -22.65
C ILE A 188 1.69 -7.08 -23.57
N ILE A 189 0.83 -6.39 -24.33
CA ILE A 189 -0.16 -7.01 -25.22
C ILE A 189 -0.68 -5.97 -26.21
N ASP A 190 -0.94 -6.36 -27.46
CA ASP A 190 -1.46 -5.44 -28.50
C ASP A 190 -0.66 -4.13 -28.59
N GLU A 191 -1.29 -2.96 -28.43
CA GLU A 191 -0.62 -1.64 -28.38
C GLU A 191 -0.33 -1.18 -26.94
N HIS A 192 -0.48 -2.07 -25.96
CA HIS A 192 -0.31 -1.78 -24.53
C HIS A 192 1.11 -2.07 -24.05
N TYR A 193 1.71 -1.09 -23.39
CA TYR A 193 3.09 -1.15 -22.90
C TYR A 193 3.17 -0.89 -21.39
N ILE A 194 4.26 -1.35 -20.77
CA ILE A 194 4.52 -1.16 -19.34
C ILE A 194 4.64 0.31 -18.93
N TYR A 195 4.82 1.23 -19.86
CA TYR A 195 4.87 2.66 -19.57
C TYR A 195 3.53 3.21 -19.08
N GLU A 196 2.42 2.54 -19.40
CA GLU A 196 1.08 2.85 -18.89
C GLU A 196 0.90 2.29 -17.47
N LEU A 197 1.90 2.47 -16.60
CA LEU A 197 1.89 1.97 -15.23
C LEU A 197 1.10 2.92 -14.33
N LEU A 198 0.08 2.41 -13.65
CA LEU A 198 -0.69 3.18 -12.66
C LEU A 198 -0.22 2.87 -11.25
N ASP A 199 0.13 1.60 -11.00
CA ASP A 199 0.58 1.17 -9.70
C ASP A 199 1.64 0.07 -9.80
N MET A 200 2.63 0.14 -8.92
CA MET A 200 3.64 -0.89 -8.72
C MET A 200 3.94 -1.01 -7.23
N SER A 201 3.86 -2.23 -6.70
CA SER A 201 4.20 -2.51 -5.31
C SER A 201 4.89 -3.85 -5.15
N VAL A 202 5.67 -4.00 -4.08
CA VAL A 202 6.26 -5.28 -3.69
C VAL A 202 5.53 -5.81 -2.49
N VAL A 203 5.03 -7.04 -2.59
CA VAL A 203 4.41 -7.76 -1.48
C VAL A 203 5.21 -9.00 -1.14
N SER A 204 5.35 -9.28 0.15
CA SER A 204 5.94 -10.53 0.64
C SER A 204 4.83 -11.45 1.11
N ILE A 205 4.74 -12.65 0.53
CA ILE A 205 3.78 -13.69 0.93
C ILE A 205 4.58 -14.93 1.28
N ASN A 206 4.46 -15.43 2.51
CA ASN A 206 5.26 -16.54 3.03
C ASN A 206 6.78 -16.36 2.80
N GLY A 207 7.29 -15.15 2.96
CA GLY A 207 8.71 -14.80 2.77
C GLY A 207 9.16 -14.66 1.31
N LYS A 208 8.29 -14.95 0.33
CA LYS A 208 8.58 -14.78 -1.09
C LYS A 208 8.05 -13.44 -1.58
N LYS A 209 8.95 -12.64 -2.17
CA LYS A 209 8.64 -11.31 -2.71
C LYS A 209 8.05 -11.43 -4.12
N ASN A 210 6.98 -10.66 -4.36
CA ASN A 210 6.29 -10.58 -5.64
C ASN A 210 6.08 -9.11 -5.99
N ILE A 211 6.33 -8.75 -7.24
CA ILE A 211 6.02 -7.43 -7.78
C ILE A 211 4.59 -7.48 -8.34
N LEU A 212 3.74 -6.59 -7.85
CA LEU A 212 2.39 -6.39 -8.33
C LEU A 212 2.37 -5.14 -9.19
N ILE A 213 1.93 -5.26 -10.43
CA ILE A 213 1.82 -4.13 -11.35
C ILE A 213 0.39 -4.07 -11.87
N LYS A 214 -0.17 -2.87 -11.81
CA LYS A 214 -1.41 -2.51 -12.50
C LYS A 214 -1.07 -1.50 -13.59
N THR A 215 -1.47 -1.81 -14.81
CA THR A 215 -1.36 -0.89 -15.95
C THR A 215 -2.72 -0.39 -16.41
N GLY A 216 -2.70 0.77 -17.06
CA GLY A 216 -3.84 1.51 -17.58
C GLY A 216 -3.49 3.00 -17.70
N GLN A 217 -4.35 3.78 -18.35
CA GLN A 217 -4.10 5.21 -18.54
C GLN A 217 -4.73 6.09 -17.45
N ILE A 218 -5.74 5.58 -16.74
CA ILE A 218 -6.41 6.27 -15.63
C ILE A 218 -6.79 5.27 -14.54
N CYS A 219 -7.07 5.77 -13.34
CA CYS A 219 -7.51 4.92 -12.24
C CYS A 219 -8.90 4.29 -12.49
N SER A 220 -9.20 3.20 -11.79
CA SER A 220 -10.46 2.46 -11.93
C SER A 220 -11.71 3.32 -11.70
N PHE A 221 -11.63 4.29 -10.78
CA PHE A 221 -12.71 5.22 -10.49
C PHE A 221 -13.01 6.14 -11.68
N ASP A 222 -11.99 6.75 -12.26
CA ASP A 222 -12.17 7.64 -13.42
C ASP A 222 -12.70 6.88 -14.63
N LYS A 223 -12.21 5.65 -14.85
CA LYS A 223 -12.70 4.80 -15.95
C LYS A 223 -14.18 4.49 -15.82
N ARG A 224 -14.62 4.14 -14.61
CA ARG A 224 -16.03 3.95 -14.27
C ARG A 224 -16.87 5.20 -14.59
N VAL A 225 -16.41 6.38 -14.16
CA VAL A 225 -17.10 7.66 -14.41
C VAL A 225 -17.20 7.95 -15.90
N PHE A 226 -16.11 7.79 -16.65
CA PHE A 226 -16.09 8.06 -18.09
C PHE A 226 -16.95 7.10 -18.90
N PHE A 227 -16.97 5.82 -18.52
CA PHE A 227 -17.85 4.82 -19.13
C PHE A 227 -19.33 5.23 -19.00
N TYR A 228 -19.79 5.57 -17.80
CA TYR A 228 -21.18 5.98 -17.59
C TYR A 228 -21.52 7.33 -18.21
N ALA A 229 -20.55 8.24 -18.30
CA ALA A 229 -20.70 9.50 -19.01
C ALA A 229 -20.66 9.35 -20.55
N LYS A 230 -20.45 8.13 -21.08
CA LYS A 230 -20.33 7.82 -22.52
C LYS A 230 -19.28 8.67 -23.23
N LYS A 231 -18.18 9.01 -22.55
CA LYS A 231 -17.11 9.81 -23.15
C LYS A 231 -16.24 8.94 -24.07
N GLN A 232 -16.17 9.29 -25.36
CA GLN A 232 -15.40 8.55 -26.38
C GLN A 232 -13.89 8.69 -26.25
N TYR A 233 -13.38 9.67 -25.49
CA TYR A 233 -11.94 9.89 -25.32
C TYR A 233 -11.19 8.73 -24.66
N PHE A 234 -11.89 7.72 -24.12
CA PHE A 234 -11.29 6.67 -23.29
C PHE A 234 -11.45 5.24 -23.85
N VAL A 235 -11.80 5.09 -25.14
CA VAL A 235 -12.19 3.80 -25.74
C VAL A 235 -11.06 2.76 -25.79
N ASN A 236 -9.79 3.16 -25.62
CA ASN A 236 -8.61 2.30 -25.79
C ASN A 236 -7.88 1.90 -24.50
N SER A 237 -8.54 1.95 -23.35
CA SER A 237 -7.89 1.67 -22.07
C SER A 237 -7.86 0.17 -21.73
N THR A 238 -7.01 -0.58 -22.42
CA THR A 238 -6.65 -1.91 -21.95
C THR A 238 -5.97 -1.76 -20.60
N GLU A 239 -6.46 -2.49 -19.60
CA GLU A 239 -5.81 -2.60 -18.30
C GLU A 239 -5.30 -4.02 -18.13
N THR A 240 -4.16 -4.17 -17.47
CA THR A 240 -3.67 -5.50 -17.09
C THR A 240 -3.21 -5.51 -15.65
N ILE A 241 -3.42 -6.65 -15.00
CA ILE A 241 -2.73 -7.00 -13.77
C ILE A 241 -1.59 -7.95 -14.13
N ILE A 242 -0.40 -7.61 -13.66
CA ILE A 242 0.83 -8.40 -13.83
C ILE A 242 1.35 -8.74 -12.44
N ILE A 243 1.69 -10.02 -12.23
CA ILE A 243 2.25 -10.50 -10.96
C ILE A 243 3.54 -11.26 -11.25
N ILE A 244 4.64 -10.76 -10.70
CA ILE A 244 5.98 -11.27 -11.02
C ILE A 244 6.68 -11.75 -9.74
N PRO A 245 6.90 -13.06 -9.57
CA PRO A 245 7.74 -13.57 -8.50
C PRO A 245 9.19 -13.05 -8.66
N CYS A 246 9.75 -12.41 -7.64
CA CYS A 246 11.08 -11.78 -7.72
C CYS A 246 12.19 -12.78 -8.06
N GLU A 247 12.12 -13.99 -7.51
CA GLU A 247 13.11 -15.05 -7.78
C GLU A 247 13.11 -15.48 -9.26
N GLU A 248 11.93 -15.69 -9.84
CA GLU A 248 11.80 -16.04 -11.26
C GLU A 248 12.25 -14.91 -12.17
N LEU A 249 11.94 -13.66 -11.81
CA LEU A 249 12.41 -12.50 -12.54
C LEU A 249 13.94 -12.47 -12.57
N ILE A 250 14.62 -12.67 -11.43
CA ILE A 250 16.09 -12.68 -11.38
C ILE A 250 16.65 -13.79 -12.27
N GLN A 251 16.11 -15.02 -12.17
CA GLN A 251 16.55 -16.14 -13.01
C GLN A 251 16.38 -15.86 -14.51
N ASN A 252 15.25 -15.26 -14.90
CA ASN A 252 14.95 -14.96 -16.29
C ASN A 252 15.72 -13.75 -16.83
N LEU A 253 16.07 -12.77 -15.98
CA LEU A 253 16.95 -11.66 -16.34
C LEU A 253 18.35 -12.17 -16.66
N VAL A 254 18.93 -13.02 -15.81
CA VAL A 254 20.28 -13.61 -16.03
C VAL A 254 20.32 -14.40 -17.34
N ASN A 255 19.22 -15.05 -17.70
CA ASN A 255 19.11 -15.84 -18.93
C ASN A 255 18.66 -15.04 -20.16
N GLY A 256 18.38 -13.73 -20.04
CA GLY A 256 17.89 -12.88 -21.14
C GLY A 256 16.50 -13.27 -21.68
N LYS A 257 15.66 -13.93 -20.87
CA LYS A 257 14.38 -14.54 -21.29
C LYS A 257 13.13 -13.88 -20.68
N PHE A 258 13.32 -12.81 -19.91
CA PHE A 258 12.25 -12.10 -19.24
C PHE A 258 11.37 -11.32 -20.23
N LYS A 259 10.04 -11.44 -20.08
CA LYS A 259 9.04 -10.70 -20.84
C LYS A 259 7.82 -10.47 -19.95
N PHE A 260 7.28 -9.25 -19.90
CA PHE A 260 6.08 -8.94 -19.11
C PHE A 260 4.87 -9.78 -19.52
N THR A 261 4.73 -10.08 -20.82
CA THR A 261 3.63 -10.89 -21.38
C THR A 261 3.42 -12.25 -20.70
N LYS A 262 4.50 -12.86 -20.18
CA LYS A 262 4.46 -14.16 -19.49
C LYS A 262 3.85 -14.10 -18.09
N TYR A 263 3.71 -12.90 -17.54
CA TYR A 263 3.29 -12.64 -16.16
C TYR A 263 1.96 -11.90 -16.08
N ILE A 264 1.29 -11.69 -17.21
CA ILE A 264 -0.08 -11.17 -17.23
C ILE A 264 -0.98 -12.18 -16.55
N VAL A 265 -1.69 -11.74 -15.52
CA VAL A 265 -2.64 -12.54 -14.76
C VAL A 265 -4.05 -12.35 -15.29
N ASP A 266 -4.43 -11.10 -15.60
CA ASP A 266 -5.74 -10.77 -16.13
C ASP A 266 -5.70 -9.48 -16.97
N LYS A 267 -6.75 -9.28 -17.77
CA LYS A 267 -6.97 -8.09 -18.59
C LYS A 267 -8.40 -7.56 -18.43
N ALA A 268 -8.55 -6.25 -18.50
CA ALA A 268 -9.85 -5.59 -18.55
C ALA A 268 -9.96 -4.77 -19.83
N GLU A 269 -11.13 -4.92 -20.48
CA GLU A 269 -11.48 -4.17 -21.67
C GLU A 269 -12.09 -2.81 -21.30
N TYR A 270 -12.62 -2.07 -22.29
CA TYR A 270 -13.23 -0.75 -22.10
C TYR A 270 -14.34 -0.73 -21.03
N CYS A 271 -15.19 -1.76 -20.98
CA CYS A 271 -16.33 -1.82 -20.07
C CYS A 271 -16.02 -2.42 -18.70
N GLU A 272 -14.74 -2.63 -18.40
CA GLU A 272 -14.27 -3.33 -17.20
C GLU A 272 -13.10 -2.57 -16.55
N THR A 273 -12.80 -2.87 -15.29
CA THR A 273 -11.54 -2.41 -14.68
C THR A 273 -10.99 -3.45 -13.70
N LEU A 274 -9.67 -3.46 -13.55
CA LEU A 274 -8.94 -4.33 -12.63
C LEU A 274 -8.30 -3.51 -11.52
N ASP A 275 -8.25 -4.06 -10.31
CA ASP A 275 -7.46 -3.47 -9.24
C ASP A 275 -7.07 -4.47 -8.14
N PHE A 276 -6.07 -4.07 -7.35
CA PHE A 276 -5.67 -4.78 -6.14
C PHE A 276 -6.38 -4.18 -4.91
N PRO A 277 -6.59 -4.96 -3.84
CA PRO A 277 -7.10 -4.42 -2.57
C PRO A 277 -6.18 -3.32 -2.04
N ILE A 278 -6.73 -2.15 -1.71
CA ILE A 278 -5.97 -0.97 -1.25
C ILE A 278 -5.05 -1.29 -0.06
N LYS A 279 -5.49 -2.18 0.86
CA LYS A 279 -4.70 -2.59 2.03
C LYS A 279 -3.58 -3.60 1.71
N ALA A 280 -3.44 -4.06 0.46
CA ALA A 280 -2.43 -5.06 0.08
C ALA A 280 -0.97 -4.64 0.32
N ARG A 281 -0.70 -3.32 0.47
CA ARG A 281 0.67 -2.78 0.53
C ARG A 281 1.35 -2.82 1.90
N ILE A 282 0.59 -2.85 3.00
CA ILE A 282 1.15 -2.79 4.38
C ILE A 282 0.61 -3.95 5.23
N TYR A 283 -0.70 -4.23 5.14
CA TYR A 283 -1.35 -5.28 5.89
C TYR A 283 -2.55 -5.81 5.11
N ASN A 284 -2.43 -7.01 4.52
CA ASN A 284 -3.58 -7.73 4.01
C ASN A 284 -3.88 -8.92 4.93
N PRO A 285 -5.01 -8.94 5.65
CA PRO A 285 -5.39 -10.07 6.50
C PRO A 285 -5.51 -11.38 5.69
N TYR A 286 -5.78 -11.30 4.38
CA TYR A 286 -5.80 -12.47 3.51
C TYR A 286 -4.42 -13.13 3.31
N TYR A 287 -3.34 -12.35 3.37
CA TYR A 287 -1.97 -12.86 3.22
C TYR A 287 -1.35 -13.37 4.53
N ALA A 288 -2.00 -13.09 5.67
CA ALA A 288 -1.54 -13.49 7.00
C ALA A 288 -2.02 -14.89 7.44
N ASN A 289 -2.85 -15.57 6.63
CA ASN A 289 -3.29 -16.93 6.91
C ASN A 289 -2.44 -17.95 6.12
N ASN A 290 -1.47 -18.55 6.83
CA ASN A 290 -0.36 -19.42 6.41
C ASN A 290 -0.59 -20.56 5.39
N LYS A 291 -1.77 -20.73 4.80
CA LYS A 291 -2.07 -21.84 3.87
C LYS A 291 -2.26 -21.43 2.42
N SER A 292 -2.56 -20.17 2.11
CA SER A 292 -2.80 -19.75 0.71
C SER A 292 -1.65 -18.91 0.17
N TYR A 293 -0.86 -19.50 -0.72
CA TYR A 293 0.10 -18.78 -1.56
C TYR A 293 -0.65 -18.14 -2.74
N SER A 294 -1.53 -17.17 -2.45
CA SER A 294 -2.43 -16.59 -3.45
C SER A 294 -2.66 -15.09 -3.25
N ILE A 295 -2.87 -14.38 -4.35
CA ILE A 295 -3.13 -12.94 -4.41
C ILE A 295 -4.57 -12.70 -4.81
N ILE A 296 -5.29 -11.87 -4.06
CA ILE A 296 -6.63 -11.45 -4.45
C ILE A 296 -6.54 -10.18 -5.28
N TYR A 297 -7.31 -10.14 -6.36
CA TYR A 297 -7.62 -8.95 -7.12
C TYR A 297 -9.10 -8.94 -7.48
N TYR A 298 -9.59 -7.80 -7.96
CA TYR A 298 -10.99 -7.66 -8.37
C TYR A 298 -11.09 -7.14 -9.80
N LYS A 299 -12.17 -7.57 -10.44
CA LYS A 299 -12.53 -7.18 -11.79
C LYS A 299 -13.96 -6.66 -11.79
N GLU A 300 -14.13 -5.38 -12.07
CA GLU A 300 -15.46 -4.77 -12.17
C GLU A 300 -15.93 -4.75 -13.61
N ASN A 301 -17.21 -5.05 -13.83
CA ASN A 301 -17.85 -4.93 -15.12
C ASN A 301 -18.99 -3.90 -15.03
N PHE A 302 -18.88 -2.83 -15.81
CA PHE A 302 -19.79 -1.69 -15.76
C PHE A 302 -21.14 -1.98 -16.44
N ILE A 303 -21.19 -2.96 -17.33
CA ILE A 303 -22.43 -3.38 -18.01
C ILE A 303 -23.25 -4.26 -17.07
N THR A 304 -22.64 -5.32 -16.53
CA THR A 304 -23.35 -6.26 -15.65
C THR A 304 -23.53 -5.72 -14.24
N LYS A 305 -22.83 -4.62 -13.89
CA LYS A 305 -22.81 -4.02 -12.55
C LYS A 305 -22.45 -5.07 -11.49
N LYS A 306 -21.34 -5.77 -11.73
CA LYS A 306 -20.78 -6.77 -10.82
C LYS A 306 -19.30 -6.52 -10.62
N THR A 307 -18.82 -6.83 -9.43
CA THR A 307 -17.40 -6.86 -9.11
C THR A 307 -17.01 -8.28 -8.75
N ASP A 308 -16.27 -8.93 -9.63
CA ASP A 308 -15.75 -10.27 -9.45
C ASP A 308 -14.52 -10.25 -8.56
N ILE A 309 -14.47 -11.17 -7.61
CA ILE A 309 -13.35 -11.39 -6.71
C ILE A 309 -12.62 -12.65 -7.18
N ILE A 310 -11.32 -12.50 -7.45
CA ILE A 310 -10.51 -13.54 -8.06
C ILE A 310 -9.27 -13.78 -7.21
N SER A 311 -8.92 -15.05 -7.02
CA SER A 311 -7.69 -15.49 -6.36
C SER A 311 -6.71 -16.02 -7.37
N TYR A 312 -5.51 -15.45 -7.43
CA TYR A 312 -4.40 -15.93 -8.24
C TYR A 312 -3.44 -16.75 -7.40
N ASN A 313 -3.34 -18.05 -7.68
CA ASN A 313 -2.39 -18.92 -6.99
C ASN A 313 -0.99 -18.72 -7.59
N LEU A 314 -0.06 -18.25 -6.76
CA LEU A 314 1.30 -17.88 -7.17
C LEU A 314 2.19 -19.09 -7.55
N GLU A 315 1.87 -20.29 -7.05
CA GLU A 315 2.62 -21.53 -7.35
C GLU A 315 2.18 -22.16 -8.66
N THR A 316 0.88 -22.37 -8.81
CA THR A 316 0.28 -23.00 -10.00
C THR A 316 0.09 -22.01 -11.15
N LYS A 317 0.19 -20.71 -10.87
CA LYS A 317 -0.05 -19.59 -11.81
C LYS A 317 -1.45 -19.64 -12.43
N LYS A 318 -2.44 -20.02 -11.62
CA LYS A 318 -3.84 -20.14 -12.03
C LYS A 318 -4.73 -19.21 -11.23
N SER A 319 -5.57 -18.47 -11.95
CA SER A 319 -6.67 -17.71 -11.37
C SER A 319 -7.86 -18.61 -11.08
N SER A 320 -8.51 -18.39 -9.95
CA SER A 320 -9.74 -19.06 -9.53
C SER A 320 -10.75 -18.00 -9.10
N TYR A 321 -11.93 -18.03 -9.71
CA TYR A 321 -13.04 -17.16 -9.33
C TYR A 321 -13.56 -17.55 -7.94
N ILE A 322 -13.71 -16.56 -7.06
CA ILE A 322 -14.28 -16.76 -5.71
C ILE A 322 -15.79 -16.48 -5.76
N GLY A 323 -16.18 -15.33 -6.27
CA GLY A 323 -17.59 -14.91 -6.35
C GLY A 323 -17.70 -13.46 -6.82
N SER A 324 -18.92 -12.91 -6.82
CA SER A 324 -19.15 -11.53 -7.24
C SER A 324 -19.89 -10.75 -6.16
N LEU A 325 -19.57 -9.46 -6.05
CA LEU A 325 -20.27 -8.48 -5.25
C LEU A 325 -21.09 -7.55 -6.14
N SER A 326 -22.16 -6.98 -5.58
CA SER A 326 -22.99 -5.98 -6.25
C SER A 326 -22.25 -4.65 -6.40
N PHE A 327 -22.34 -4.06 -7.59
CA PHE A 327 -21.76 -2.76 -7.94
C PHE A 327 -22.75 -1.59 -7.71
N PRO A 328 -22.30 -0.37 -7.40
CA PRO A 328 -20.91 0.05 -7.21
C PRO A 328 -20.42 -0.21 -5.78
N LEU A 329 -19.18 -0.66 -5.66
CA LEU A 329 -18.43 -0.49 -4.42
C LEU A 329 -17.46 0.67 -4.65
N GLU A 330 -17.57 1.73 -3.85
CA GLU A 330 -16.57 2.81 -3.81
C GLU A 330 -15.25 2.29 -3.24
N LYS A 331 -15.32 1.29 -2.35
CA LYS A 331 -14.19 0.57 -1.77
C LYS A 331 -14.63 -0.86 -1.44
N ILE A 332 -13.91 -1.85 -1.95
CA ILE A 332 -14.14 -3.24 -1.54
C ILE A 332 -13.49 -3.43 -0.15
N PRO A 333 -14.25 -3.83 0.88
CA PRO A 333 -13.68 -4.13 2.19
C PRO A 333 -12.61 -5.21 2.10
N PRO A 334 -11.73 -5.34 3.12
CA PRO A 334 -10.84 -6.48 3.22
C PRO A 334 -11.62 -7.80 3.09
N ILE A 335 -11.07 -8.73 2.33
CA ILE A 335 -11.65 -10.06 2.15
C ILE A 335 -11.01 -10.99 3.19
N TYR A 336 -11.85 -11.53 4.04
CA TYR A 336 -11.46 -12.47 5.08
C TYR A 336 -11.73 -13.90 4.63
N LYS A 337 -11.06 -14.85 5.27
CA LYS A 337 -11.25 -16.28 5.04
C LYS A 337 -11.52 -16.98 6.36
N GLU A 338 -12.62 -17.70 6.43
CA GLU A 338 -12.95 -18.61 7.53
C GLU A 338 -13.11 -20.02 6.98
N LYS A 339 -12.25 -20.95 7.43
CA LYS A 339 -12.15 -22.29 6.86
C LYS A 339 -11.92 -22.21 5.35
N ASP A 340 -12.87 -22.68 4.55
CA ASP A 340 -12.80 -22.69 3.07
C ASP A 340 -13.73 -21.65 2.42
N LYS A 341 -14.29 -20.71 3.19
CA LYS A 341 -15.20 -19.67 2.67
C LYS A 341 -14.61 -18.27 2.80
N HIS A 342 -14.83 -17.45 1.79
CA HIS A 342 -14.46 -16.05 1.76
C HIS A 342 -15.64 -15.20 2.19
N PHE A 343 -15.37 -14.15 2.95
CA PHE A 343 -16.41 -13.22 3.33
C PHE A 343 -15.88 -11.79 3.39
N ILE A 344 -16.79 -10.86 3.14
CA ILE A 344 -16.61 -9.46 3.47
C ILE A 344 -17.56 -9.08 4.60
N MET A 345 -17.21 -7.99 5.26
CA MET A 345 -17.99 -7.41 6.35
C MET A 345 -18.26 -5.96 6.00
N TYR A 346 -19.52 -5.56 6.09
CA TYR A 346 -19.90 -4.18 5.87
C TYR A 346 -21.09 -3.79 6.74
N ILE A 347 -21.21 -2.49 6.95
CA ILE A 347 -22.31 -1.89 7.70
C ILE A 347 -23.53 -1.89 6.77
N PRO A 348 -24.70 -2.39 7.21
CA PRO A 348 -25.90 -2.48 6.37
C PRO A 348 -26.41 -1.13 5.84
N PHE A 349 -26.00 -0.03 6.47
CA PHE A 349 -26.50 1.31 6.20
C PHE A 349 -25.35 2.32 6.24
N TYR A 350 -25.33 3.27 5.30
CA TYR A 350 -24.53 4.49 5.47
C TYR A 350 -25.08 5.23 6.69
N PRO A 351 -24.37 5.27 7.83
CA PRO A 351 -24.94 5.80 9.07
C PRO A 351 -25.36 7.28 8.93
N HIS A 352 -24.66 8.00 8.06
CA HIS A 352 -24.95 9.40 7.72
C HIS A 352 -26.24 9.60 6.93
N ALA A 353 -26.70 8.60 6.17
CA ALA A 353 -27.91 8.72 5.36
C ALA A 353 -29.20 8.52 6.17
N ILE A 354 -29.12 7.93 7.37
CA ILE A 354 -30.28 7.62 8.23
C ILE A 354 -30.26 8.43 9.54
N GLY A 355 -29.68 9.63 9.52
CA GLY A 355 -29.70 10.54 10.68
C GLY A 355 -28.86 10.07 11.87
N GLY A 356 -27.80 9.29 11.64
CA GLY A 356 -26.81 8.97 12.68
C GLY A 356 -27.23 7.91 13.68
N ILE A 357 -28.21 7.05 13.36
CA ILE A 357 -28.55 5.91 14.22
C ILE A 357 -27.32 4.98 14.31
N PRO A 358 -26.80 4.69 15.51
CA PRO A 358 -25.71 3.75 15.68
C PRO A 358 -26.15 2.37 15.19
N SER A 359 -25.58 1.90 14.08
CA SER A 359 -25.78 0.51 13.68
C SER A 359 -24.92 -0.35 14.61
N LYS A 360 -25.55 -1.09 15.53
CA LYS A 360 -24.89 -2.21 16.23
C LYS A 360 -24.80 -3.46 15.35
N TYR A 361 -25.25 -3.37 14.10
CA TYR A 361 -25.36 -4.50 13.20
C TYR A 361 -24.34 -4.42 12.09
N PHE A 362 -23.85 -5.59 11.71
CA PHE A 362 -23.04 -5.83 10.54
C PHE A 362 -23.64 -6.90 9.66
N ILE A 363 -23.34 -6.81 8.37
CA ILE A 363 -23.57 -7.89 7.43
C ILE A 363 -22.26 -8.61 7.19
N LYS A 364 -22.23 -9.90 7.55
CA LYS A 364 -21.24 -10.86 7.04
C LYS A 364 -21.77 -11.46 5.75
N HIS A 365 -21.10 -11.16 4.66
CA HIS A 365 -21.48 -11.63 3.32
C HIS A 365 -20.46 -12.66 2.86
N TYR A 366 -20.87 -13.93 2.83
CA TYR A 366 -20.08 -15.01 2.24
C TYR A 366 -20.16 -14.90 0.72
N ILE A 367 -19.00 -14.68 0.09
CA ILE A 367 -18.89 -14.26 -1.30
C ILE A 367 -19.33 -15.39 -2.25
N GLU A 368 -18.93 -16.63 -1.98
CA GLU A 368 -19.19 -17.77 -2.87
C GLU A 368 -20.67 -18.16 -2.90
N SER A 369 -21.34 -18.14 -1.74
CA SER A 369 -22.74 -18.56 -1.60
C SER A 369 -23.73 -17.40 -1.67
N ASN A 370 -23.25 -16.15 -1.74
CA ASN A 370 -24.06 -14.94 -1.54
C ASN A 370 -24.92 -14.98 -0.26
N GLN A 371 -24.48 -15.74 0.74
CA GLN A 371 -25.20 -15.84 2.01
C GLN A 371 -24.88 -14.61 2.85
N LEU A 372 -25.94 -13.92 3.30
CA LEU A 372 -25.85 -12.81 4.24
C LEU A 372 -26.18 -13.31 5.65
N SER A 373 -25.36 -12.93 6.62
CA SER A 373 -25.61 -13.12 8.04
C SER A 373 -25.59 -11.76 8.72
N PHE A 374 -26.64 -11.44 9.45
CA PHE A 374 -26.70 -10.25 10.29
C PHE A 374 -26.07 -10.58 11.64
N ILE A 375 -25.08 -9.79 12.03
CA ILE A 375 -24.35 -9.96 13.29
C ILE A 375 -24.60 -8.71 14.11
N GLU A 376 -25.21 -8.88 15.28
CA GLU A 376 -25.24 -7.82 16.29
C GLU A 376 -23.92 -7.84 17.06
N LEU A 377 -23.36 -6.66 17.26
CA LEU A 377 -22.20 -6.48 18.10
C LEU A 377 -22.54 -6.77 19.55
N PRO A 378 -21.78 -7.66 20.22
CA PRO A 378 -21.99 -7.93 21.64
C PRO A 378 -21.42 -6.80 22.53
N ILE A 379 -21.12 -5.63 21.97
CA ILE A 379 -20.56 -4.47 22.69
C ILE A 379 -21.58 -3.32 22.76
N SER A 380 -21.56 -2.59 23.88
CA SER A 380 -22.38 -1.39 24.06
C SER A 380 -21.70 -0.16 23.46
N ILE A 381 -22.13 0.26 22.28
CA ILE A 381 -21.72 1.51 21.64
C ILE A 381 -22.60 2.67 22.11
N SER A 382 -21.99 3.81 22.44
CA SER A 382 -22.70 5.03 22.86
C SER A 382 -23.56 5.61 21.74
N SER A 383 -24.63 6.34 22.10
CA SER A 383 -25.53 6.96 21.13
C SER A 383 -24.91 8.08 20.29
N ASN A 384 -23.80 8.66 20.74
CA ASN A 384 -23.04 9.70 20.02
C ASN A 384 -21.88 9.13 19.18
N GLU A 385 -21.78 7.80 19.05
CA GLU A 385 -20.76 7.12 18.26
C GLU A 385 -21.35 6.55 16.97
N ILE A 386 -20.60 6.69 15.87
CA ILE A 386 -20.94 6.13 14.57
C ILE A 386 -19.95 5.03 14.22
N LEU A 387 -20.46 3.85 13.93
CA LEU A 387 -19.66 2.72 13.47
C LEU A 387 -18.87 3.06 12.19
N ASN A 388 -17.56 2.81 12.18
CA ASN A 388 -16.68 3.16 11.08
C ASN A 388 -16.12 1.95 10.34
N GLU A 389 -15.43 1.05 11.03
CA GLU A 389 -14.73 -0.08 10.43
C GLU A 389 -14.72 -1.30 11.37
N VAL A 390 -14.59 -2.50 10.80
CA VAL A 390 -14.37 -3.74 11.54
C VAL A 390 -13.26 -4.54 10.91
N GLU A 391 -12.38 -5.03 11.77
CA GLU A 391 -11.28 -5.90 11.41
C GLU A 391 -11.34 -7.24 12.15
N PHE A 392 -11.04 -8.32 11.43
CA PHE A 392 -11.09 -9.67 11.95
C PHE A 392 -9.69 -10.29 11.99
N PHE A 393 -9.33 -10.76 13.17
CA PHE A 393 -8.11 -11.50 13.47
C PHE A 393 -8.50 -12.88 13.98
N ASN A 394 -7.56 -13.83 13.98
CA ASN A 394 -7.86 -15.18 14.42
C ASN A 394 -8.19 -15.26 15.93
N ASN A 395 -7.70 -14.32 16.73
CA ASN A 395 -7.89 -14.24 18.17
C ASN A 395 -8.83 -13.12 18.64
N ASP A 396 -9.20 -12.16 17.79
CA ASP A 396 -10.08 -11.04 18.15
C ASP A 396 -10.83 -10.44 16.95
N THR A 397 -11.90 -9.71 17.23
CA THR A 397 -12.57 -8.80 16.29
C THR A 397 -12.48 -7.39 16.83
N ILE A 398 -11.93 -6.48 16.04
CA ILE A 398 -11.77 -5.07 16.41
C ILE A 398 -12.83 -4.24 15.70
N ILE A 399 -13.45 -3.34 16.44
CA ILE A 399 -14.44 -2.40 15.93
C ILE A 399 -13.93 -0.98 16.18
N GLU A 400 -13.96 -0.18 15.13
CA GLU A 400 -13.75 1.25 15.21
C GLU A 400 -15.09 1.98 15.13
N THR A 401 -15.31 2.90 16.07
CA THR A 401 -16.37 3.90 15.98
C THR A 401 -15.78 5.31 15.94
N LYS A 402 -16.53 6.26 15.39
CA LYS A 402 -16.23 7.68 15.31
C LYS A 402 -17.12 8.44 16.27
N ASN A 403 -16.53 9.23 17.16
CA ASN A 403 -17.22 10.20 17.99
C ASN A 403 -16.89 11.61 17.49
N PHE A 404 -17.86 12.23 16.81
CA PHE A 404 -17.69 13.56 16.24
C PHE A 404 -17.66 14.67 17.30
N GLU A 405 -18.32 14.46 18.44
CA GLU A 405 -18.35 15.44 19.54
C GLU A 405 -16.99 15.53 20.24
N SER A 406 -16.35 14.39 20.49
CA SER A 406 -15.03 14.34 21.12
C SER A 406 -13.88 14.45 20.12
N GLY A 407 -14.13 14.32 18.81
CA GLY A 407 -13.09 14.33 17.78
C GLY A 407 -12.16 13.12 17.85
N GLN A 408 -12.70 11.95 18.24
CA GLN A 408 -11.93 10.73 18.47
C GLN A 408 -12.53 9.53 17.73
N ASN A 409 -11.65 8.64 17.28
CA ASN A 409 -11.99 7.26 16.97
C ASN A 409 -11.86 6.41 18.24
N LEU A 410 -12.79 5.51 18.46
CA LEU A 410 -12.83 4.61 19.61
C LEU A 410 -12.69 3.18 19.12
N ILE A 411 -11.72 2.46 19.69
CA ILE A 411 -11.37 1.11 19.27
C ILE A 411 -11.83 0.13 20.34
N TYR A 412 -12.70 -0.80 19.96
CA TYR A 412 -13.25 -1.84 20.83
C TYR A 412 -12.74 -3.22 20.43
N SER A 413 -12.49 -4.06 21.43
CA SER A 413 -12.32 -5.50 21.25
C SER A 413 -13.63 -6.20 21.56
N VAL A 414 -14.12 -6.98 20.59
CA VAL A 414 -15.35 -7.78 20.74
C VAL A 414 -15.14 -8.90 21.73
N ASN A 415 -14.03 -9.63 21.62
CA ASN A 415 -13.82 -10.81 22.46
C ASN A 415 -13.56 -10.45 23.92
N ASN A 416 -13.04 -9.24 24.18
CA ASN A 416 -12.81 -8.74 25.53
C ASN A 416 -13.96 -7.85 26.05
N ASP A 417 -15.01 -7.61 25.24
CA ASP A 417 -16.14 -6.72 25.54
C ASP A 417 -15.72 -5.38 26.17
N MET A 418 -14.73 -4.72 25.57
CA MET A 418 -14.15 -3.50 26.14
C MET A 418 -13.62 -2.52 25.11
N LEU A 419 -13.71 -1.23 25.45
CA LEU A 419 -12.95 -0.16 24.81
C LEU A 419 -11.47 -0.35 25.12
N ILE A 420 -10.64 -0.51 24.10
CA ILE A 420 -9.19 -0.75 24.24
C ILE A 420 -8.34 0.48 23.90
N ALA A 421 -8.79 1.38 23.03
CA ALA A 421 -8.07 2.61 22.71
C ALA A 421 -8.99 3.78 22.33
N LYS A 422 -8.51 5.00 22.57
CA LYS A 422 -9.09 6.25 22.08
C LYS A 422 -8.03 6.96 21.25
N ILE A 423 -8.35 7.24 20.00
CA ILE A 423 -7.42 7.77 19.00
C ILE A 423 -7.97 9.12 18.53
N GLY A 424 -7.21 10.20 18.66
CA GLY A 424 -7.61 11.50 18.13
C GLY A 424 -7.65 11.51 16.61
N TYR A 425 -8.45 12.38 15.98
CA TYR A 425 -8.49 12.50 14.51
C TYR A 425 -7.17 12.95 13.85
N GLY A 426 -6.21 13.47 14.63
CA GLY A 426 -4.85 13.77 14.17
C GLY A 426 -3.87 12.59 14.26
N GLU A 427 -4.32 11.45 14.76
CA GLU A 427 -3.53 10.23 14.94
C GLU A 427 -3.96 9.15 13.93
N ASN A 428 -3.03 8.26 13.63
CA ASN A 428 -3.27 7.01 12.93
C ASN A 428 -2.95 5.85 13.88
N TYR A 429 -3.36 4.65 13.48
CA TYR A 429 -2.99 3.44 14.17
C TYR A 429 -2.71 2.29 13.20
N LEU A 430 -1.89 1.35 13.64
CA LEU A 430 -1.48 0.16 12.90
C LEU A 430 -1.70 -1.08 13.77
N PHE A 431 -2.28 -2.14 13.19
CA PHE A 431 -2.40 -3.43 13.83
C PHE A 431 -1.11 -4.23 13.70
N VAL A 432 -0.50 -4.58 14.83
CA VAL A 432 0.67 -5.46 14.88
C VAL A 432 0.18 -6.89 14.98
N VAL A 433 0.21 -7.58 13.84
CA VAL A 433 -0.26 -8.97 13.72
C VAL A 433 0.89 -9.96 13.63
N ASN A 434 0.61 -11.19 14.05
CA ASN A 434 1.43 -12.33 13.68
C ASN A 434 1.09 -12.71 12.22
N PRO A 435 2.02 -12.60 11.25
CA PRO A 435 1.78 -12.89 9.84
C PRO A 435 1.62 -14.39 9.56
N LYS A 436 1.96 -15.26 10.52
CA LYS A 436 1.75 -16.71 10.41
C LYS A 436 0.36 -17.12 10.86
N THR A 437 -0.11 -16.53 11.96
CA THR A 437 -1.38 -16.91 12.59
C THR A 437 -2.49 -15.90 12.36
N ASN A 438 -2.23 -14.74 11.77
CA ASN A 438 -3.15 -13.60 11.71
C ASN A 438 -3.75 -13.23 13.09
N ASP A 439 -3.01 -13.48 14.18
CA ASP A 439 -3.41 -13.06 15.53
C ASP A 439 -3.00 -11.60 15.74
N LEU A 440 -3.92 -10.80 16.27
CA LEU A 440 -3.65 -9.44 16.72
C LEU A 440 -2.87 -9.49 18.04
N ASN A 441 -1.68 -8.87 18.06
CA ASN A 441 -0.85 -8.81 19.26
C ASN A 441 -0.88 -7.43 19.91
N ALA A 442 -0.83 -6.38 19.10
CA ALA A 442 -0.81 -5.01 19.60
C ALA A 442 -1.41 -4.02 18.61
N ILE A 443 -1.72 -2.81 19.11
CA ILE A 443 -2.12 -1.66 18.30
C ILE A 443 -1.09 -0.57 18.55
N MET A 444 -0.47 -0.09 17.48
CA MET A 444 0.50 0.99 17.52
C MET A 444 -0.16 2.28 17.06
N VAL A 445 -0.25 3.27 17.95
CA VAL A 445 -0.81 4.60 17.70
C VAL A 445 0.34 5.55 17.40
N TYR A 446 0.19 6.38 16.36
CA TYR A 446 1.22 7.32 15.94
C TYR A 446 0.57 8.60 15.37
N PRO A 447 1.24 9.74 15.47
CA PRO A 447 0.70 10.99 14.95
C PRO A 447 0.71 10.93 13.42
N ARG A 448 -0.36 11.37 12.77
CA ARG A 448 -0.39 11.47 11.31
C ARG A 448 0.46 12.63 10.81
N PHE A 449 0.37 13.76 11.52
CA PHE A 449 1.08 14.99 11.21
C PHE A 449 1.81 15.53 12.43
N LEU A 450 2.97 16.13 12.19
CA LEU A 450 3.80 16.77 13.20
C LEU A 450 4.07 18.22 12.79
N LYS A 451 3.70 19.18 13.65
CA LYS A 451 3.98 20.60 13.45
C LYS A 451 5.35 20.95 14.01
N LYS A 452 6.26 21.39 13.15
CA LYS A 452 7.56 21.96 13.51
C LYS A 452 7.33 23.21 14.36
N SER A 453 8.01 23.23 15.51
CA SER A 453 8.06 24.36 16.45
C SER A 453 8.77 25.57 15.85
#